data_AF-A0A8S3U787-F1
#
_entry.id   AF-A0A8S3U787-F1
#
_cell.length_a   1.000
_cell.length_b   1.000
_cell.length_c   1.000
_cell.angle_alpha   90.00
_cell.angle_beta   90.00
_cell.angle_gamma   90.00
#
_symmetry.space_group_name_H-M   'P 1'
#
loop_
_entity.id
_entity.type
_entity.pdbx_description
1 polymer ?
#
loop_
_entity_poly.entity_id
_entity_poly.type
_entity_poly.pdbx_seq_one_letter_code
_entity_poly.pdbx_strand_id
1 'polypeptide(L)'
;MVHNYTNFTGEYIKKVTDIDIAVTITTCCLSIIGALIIFINLGRTYKRGEHISEPKKLLLYLTIADIFSAIGFLFGAIRFLYGDDISPEKVLACHKENDSGCIAQSFLTTMSSMSSFWWTSIIAFHLLWNSTDQNQSGSFNQSEHARKDIQMFVYHLLSWAVPGAITITAMAKGILGSDLSVGSGAWCWISACLSDNERTIWMAVSGKGWEILMYFSCLGFYMLLKFRQKCAMIRSRRVINKN
;
A
#
# COMPACT_ATOMS: atom_id res chain seq x y z
N MET A 1 35.46 -12.46 26.58
CA MET A 1 34.03 -12.82 26.36
C MET A 1 33.23 -11.71 25.68
N VAL A 2 33.33 -10.44 26.11
CA VAL A 2 32.61 -9.30 25.49
C VAL A 2 32.97 -9.09 24.00
N HIS A 3 34.24 -9.26 23.63
CA HIS A 3 34.74 -9.07 22.26
C HIS A 3 34.21 -10.08 21.23
N ASN A 4 33.85 -11.30 21.67
CA ASN A 4 33.28 -12.33 20.79
C ASN A 4 31.78 -12.13 20.60
N TYR A 5 31.08 -11.57 21.60
CA TYR A 5 29.67 -11.22 21.47
C TYR A 5 29.45 -10.09 20.47
N THR A 6 30.27 -9.04 20.50
CA THR A 6 30.18 -7.91 19.55
C THR A 6 30.42 -8.32 18.10
N ASN A 7 31.37 -9.24 17.88
CA ASN A 7 31.68 -9.74 16.53
C ASN A 7 30.56 -10.65 16.00
N PHE A 8 30.01 -11.53 16.83
CA PHE A 8 28.89 -12.40 16.46
C PHE A 8 27.61 -11.59 16.15
N THR A 9 27.31 -10.57 16.96
CA THR A 9 26.17 -9.69 16.70
C THR A 9 26.38 -8.87 15.42
N GLY A 10 27.58 -8.33 15.18
CA GLY A 10 27.86 -7.53 13.99
C GLY A 10 27.74 -8.33 12.68
N GLU A 11 28.27 -9.55 12.66
CA GLU A 11 28.20 -10.43 11.49
C GLU A 11 26.77 -10.90 11.20
N TYR A 12 26.01 -11.22 12.25
CA TYR A 12 24.59 -11.57 12.13
C TYR A 12 23.75 -10.41 11.59
N ILE A 13 23.95 -9.19 12.12
CA ILE A 13 23.23 -7.99 11.69
C ILE A 13 23.51 -7.67 10.23
N LYS A 14 24.78 -7.76 9.81
CA LYS A 14 25.16 -7.56 8.41
C LYS A 14 24.46 -8.56 7.48
N LYS A 15 24.47 -9.84 7.84
CA LYS A 15 23.84 -10.89 7.04
C LYS A 15 22.33 -10.71 6.91
N VAL A 16 21.63 -10.35 7.99
CA VAL A 16 20.19 -10.06 7.96
C VAL A 16 19.90 -8.87 7.03
N THR A 17 20.68 -7.80 7.17
CA THR A 17 20.52 -6.59 6.35
C THR A 17 20.76 -6.84 4.86
N ASP A 18 21.79 -7.62 4.51
CA ASP A 18 22.09 -8.00 3.12
C ASP A 18 20.94 -8.80 2.49
N ILE A 19 20.34 -9.72 3.25
CA ILE A 19 19.18 -10.50 2.81
C ILE A 19 17.98 -9.58 2.59
N ASP A 20 17.70 -8.68 3.54
CA ASP A 20 16.58 -7.75 3.44
C ASP A 20 16.71 -6.89 2.18
N ILE A 21 17.89 -6.34 1.90
CA ILE A 21 18.15 -5.53 0.70
C ILE A 21 17.95 -6.36 -0.58
N ALA A 22 18.51 -7.57 -0.65
CA ALA A 22 18.38 -8.43 -1.82
C ALA A 22 16.91 -8.79 -2.11
N VAL A 23 16.14 -9.10 -1.08
CA VAL A 23 14.69 -9.35 -1.17
C VAL A 23 13.96 -8.09 -1.60
N THR A 24 14.29 -6.93 -1.03
CA THR A 24 13.70 -5.63 -1.39
C THR A 24 13.86 -5.35 -2.87
N ILE A 25 15.10 -5.37 -3.37
CA ILE A 25 15.40 -5.03 -4.77
C ILE A 25 14.69 -5.99 -5.70
N THR A 26 14.75 -7.30 -5.41
CA THR A 26 14.12 -8.32 -6.25
C THR A 26 12.60 -8.15 -6.29
N THR A 27 11.96 -7.95 -5.14
CA THR A 27 10.50 -7.75 -5.05
C THR A 27 10.07 -6.45 -5.72
N CYS A 28 10.84 -5.37 -5.58
CA CYS A 28 10.58 -4.11 -6.27
C CYS A 28 10.68 -4.26 -7.79
N CYS A 29 11.72 -4.94 -8.30
CA CYS A 29 11.88 -5.22 -9.73
C CYS A 29 10.71 -6.05 -10.28
N LEU A 30 10.33 -7.13 -9.59
CA LEU A 30 9.18 -7.95 -10.00
C LEU A 30 7.87 -7.16 -9.99
N SER A 31 7.67 -6.30 -8.98
CA SER A 31 6.49 -5.43 -8.88
C SER A 31 6.42 -4.45 -10.06
N ILE A 32 7.53 -3.77 -10.38
CA ILE A 32 7.61 -2.83 -11.51
C ILE A 32 7.34 -3.56 -12.84
N ILE A 33 7.94 -4.74 -13.04
CA ILE A 33 7.70 -5.55 -14.25
C ILE A 33 6.22 -5.95 -14.35
N GLY A 34 5.62 -6.43 -13.25
CA GLY A 34 4.20 -6.78 -13.19
C GLY A 34 3.30 -5.59 -13.53
N ALA A 35 3.61 -4.41 -13.00
CA ALA A 35 2.88 -3.19 -13.27
C ALA A 35 2.98 -2.74 -14.74
N LEU A 36 4.16 -2.85 -15.35
CA LEU A 36 4.36 -2.58 -16.78
C LEU A 36 3.50 -3.51 -17.65
N ILE A 37 3.41 -4.79 -17.30
CA ILE A 37 2.54 -5.75 -18.01
C ILE A 37 1.07 -5.32 -17.91
N ILE A 38 0.61 -4.87 -16.74
CA ILE A 38 -0.75 -4.35 -16.55
C ILE A 38 -1.00 -3.13 -17.43
N PHE A 39 -0.10 -2.14 -17.42
CA PHE A 39 -0.24 -0.93 -18.26
C PHE A 39 -0.25 -1.26 -19.74
N ILE A 40 0.63 -2.16 -20.19
CA ILE A 40 0.68 -2.58 -21.59
C ILE A 40 -0.64 -3.25 -21.99
N ASN A 41 -1.17 -4.16 -21.17
CA ASN A 41 -2.42 -4.86 -21.48
C ASN A 41 -3.62 -3.90 -21.51
N LEU A 42 -3.72 -2.99 -20.54
CA LEU A 42 -4.78 -1.97 -20.53
C LEU A 42 -4.64 -0.99 -21.70
N GLY A 43 -3.42 -0.58 -22.04
CA GLY A 43 -3.14 0.27 -23.20
C GLY A 43 -3.51 -0.40 -24.52
N ARG A 44 -3.30 -1.73 -24.65
CA ARG A 44 -3.75 -2.51 -25.81
C ARG A 44 -5.28 -2.57 -25.91
N THR A 45 -5.97 -2.84 -24.79
CA THR A 45 -7.45 -2.81 -24.73
C THR A 45 -7.97 -1.43 -25.14
N TYR A 46 -7.39 -0.36 -24.59
CA TYR A 46 -7.74 1.02 -24.95
C TYR A 46 -7.55 1.30 -26.45
N LYS A 47 -6.38 0.95 -27.00
CA LYS A 47 -6.06 1.16 -28.43
C LYS A 47 -7.00 0.39 -29.37
N ARG A 48 -7.51 -0.77 -28.94
CA ARG A 48 -8.48 -1.57 -29.69
C ARG A 48 -9.91 -1.00 -29.65
N GLY A 49 -10.14 0.08 -28.90
CA GLY A 49 -11.47 0.67 -28.70
C GLY A 49 -12.39 -0.18 -27.82
N GLU A 50 -11.83 -1.15 -27.08
CA GLU A 50 -12.59 -1.98 -26.17
C GLU A 50 -12.91 -1.21 -24.87
N HIS A 51 -14.12 -1.41 -24.34
CA HIS A 51 -14.53 -0.79 -23.09
C HIS A 51 -13.71 -1.34 -21.91
N ILE A 52 -13.04 -0.46 -21.16
CA ILE A 52 -12.33 -0.82 -19.94
C ILE A 52 -13.34 -0.85 -18.79
N SER A 53 -13.55 -2.05 -18.24
CA SER A 53 -14.45 -2.23 -17.10
C SER A 53 -13.97 -1.48 -15.85
N GLU A 54 -14.91 -1.02 -15.02
CA GLU A 54 -14.61 -0.30 -13.78
C GLU A 54 -13.59 -1.00 -12.86
N PRO A 55 -13.67 -2.34 -12.61
CA PRO A 55 -12.66 -3.02 -11.81
C PRO A 55 -11.24 -2.94 -12.38
N LYS A 56 -11.09 -2.89 -13.71
CA LYS A 56 -9.78 -2.71 -14.36
C LYS A 56 -9.21 -1.30 -14.12
N LYS A 57 -10.08 -0.28 -14.09
CA LYS A 57 -9.68 1.10 -13.74
C LYS A 57 -9.25 1.20 -12.27
N LEU A 58 -9.97 0.55 -11.35
CA LEU A 58 -9.58 0.51 -9.94
C LEU A 58 -8.24 -0.22 -9.73
N LEU A 59 -8.04 -1.33 -10.45
CA LEU A 59 -6.76 -2.06 -10.42
C LEU A 59 -5.59 -1.21 -10.94
N LEU A 60 -5.83 -0.35 -11.94
CA LEU A 60 -4.84 0.60 -12.44
C LEU A 60 -4.37 1.54 -11.32
N TYR A 61 -5.28 2.12 -10.54
CA TYR A 61 -4.91 3.05 -9.46
C TYR A 61 -4.20 2.35 -8.29
N LEU A 62 -4.62 1.13 -7.94
CA LEU A 62 -3.88 0.29 -7.00
C LEU A 62 -2.44 0.05 -7.48
N THR A 63 -2.28 -0.32 -8.76
CA THR A 63 -0.97 -0.58 -9.38
C THR A 63 -0.08 0.67 -9.36
N ILE A 64 -0.64 1.86 -9.57
CA ILE A 64 0.10 3.13 -9.49
C ILE A 64 0.62 3.36 -8.06
N ALA A 65 -0.19 3.12 -7.04
CA ALA A 65 0.24 3.22 -5.64
C ALA A 65 1.34 2.20 -5.32
N ASP A 66 1.22 0.95 -5.80
CA ASP A 66 2.22 -0.09 -5.57
C ASP A 66 3.56 0.22 -6.28
N ILE A 67 3.53 0.85 -7.47
CA ILE A 67 4.75 1.35 -8.12
C ILE A 67 5.43 2.42 -7.28
N PHE A 68 4.69 3.38 -6.72
CA PHE A 68 5.31 4.40 -5.86
C PHE A 68 5.96 3.78 -4.61
N SER A 69 5.33 2.76 -4.03
CA SER A 69 5.94 1.98 -2.94
C SER A 69 7.24 1.31 -3.40
N ALA A 70 7.21 0.61 -4.54
CA ALA A 70 8.38 -0.07 -5.09
C ALA A 70 9.52 0.89 -5.43
N ILE A 71 9.22 2.06 -6.00
CA ILE A 71 10.21 3.11 -6.28
C ILE A 71 10.84 3.62 -4.98
N GLY A 72 10.01 3.91 -3.97
CA GLY A 72 10.51 4.41 -2.69
C GLY A 72 11.40 3.39 -1.97
N PHE A 73 11.00 2.12 -1.95
CA PHE A 73 11.80 1.06 -1.33
C PHE A 73 13.08 0.75 -2.12
N LEU A 74 13.02 0.76 -3.45
CA LEU A 74 14.21 0.63 -4.29
C LEU A 74 15.18 1.80 -4.07
N PHE A 75 14.66 3.03 -3.98
CA PHE A 75 15.47 4.20 -3.67
C PHE A 75 16.13 4.08 -2.29
N GLY A 76 15.41 3.63 -1.26
CA GLY A 76 15.96 3.35 0.07
C GLY A 76 17.08 2.32 0.04
N ALA A 77 16.86 1.19 -0.65
CA ALA A 77 17.85 0.13 -0.80
C ALA A 77 19.12 0.60 -1.54
N ILE A 78 18.98 1.34 -2.64
CA ILE A 78 20.12 1.92 -3.38
C ILE A 78 20.88 2.90 -2.48
N ARG A 79 20.16 3.78 -1.77
CA ARG A 79 20.76 4.75 -0.86
C ARG A 79 21.53 4.07 0.26
N PHE A 80 21.04 2.94 0.77
CA PHE A 80 21.74 2.16 1.78
C PHE A 80 23.02 1.50 1.21
N LEU A 81 22.98 0.99 -0.02
CA LEU A 81 24.13 0.35 -0.66
C LEU A 81 25.25 1.32 -1.06
N TYR A 82 24.90 2.55 -1.46
CA TYR A 82 25.83 3.54 -2.01
C TYR A 82 26.06 4.75 -1.09
N GLY A 83 25.28 4.91 -0.03
CA GLY A 83 25.43 6.00 0.93
C GLY A 83 26.65 5.79 1.83
N ASP A 84 27.39 6.87 2.08
CA ASP A 84 28.52 6.86 3.01
C ASP A 84 28.08 6.39 4.40
N ASP A 85 28.95 5.59 5.02
CA ASP A 85 28.78 4.90 6.31
C ASP A 85 27.79 5.60 7.25
N ILE A 86 26.69 4.90 7.54
CA ILE A 86 25.90 5.12 8.76
C ILE A 86 26.85 4.81 9.92
N SER A 87 27.62 5.81 10.33
CA SER A 87 28.48 5.71 11.50
C SER A 87 27.57 5.39 12.70
N PRO A 88 27.83 4.31 13.45
CA PRO A 88 27.01 3.92 14.61
C PRO A 88 26.83 5.07 15.63
N GLU A 89 27.77 6.02 15.65
CA GLU A 89 27.73 7.24 16.45
C GLU A 89 26.60 8.21 16.04
N LYS A 90 26.30 8.32 14.74
CA LYS A 90 25.18 9.15 14.22
C LYS A 90 23.80 8.53 14.48
N VAL A 91 23.75 7.21 14.67
CA VAL A 91 22.54 6.45 15.01
C VAL A 91 22.22 6.54 16.50
N LEU A 92 23.25 6.60 17.36
CA LEU A 92 23.07 6.61 18.81
C LEU A 92 22.75 8.01 19.37
N ALA A 93 23.27 9.06 18.75
CA ALA A 93 22.86 10.42 19.04
C ALA A 93 21.61 10.72 18.21
N CYS A 94 20.49 11.08 18.85
CA CYS A 94 19.26 11.56 18.19
C CYS A 94 19.49 12.92 17.47
N HIS A 95 20.52 13.02 16.64
CA HIS A 95 20.74 14.15 15.76
C HIS A 95 19.71 14.06 14.64
N LYS A 96 18.80 15.03 14.61
CA LYS A 96 18.00 15.36 13.44
C LYS A 96 18.92 15.88 12.32
N GLU A 97 19.84 15.06 11.83
CA GLU A 97 20.41 15.33 10.50
C GLU A 97 19.25 15.20 9.51
N ASN A 98 18.99 16.29 8.79
CA ASN A 98 17.87 16.43 7.88
C ASN A 98 18.17 15.63 6.60
N ASP A 99 18.15 14.32 6.72
CA ASP A 99 18.38 13.41 5.61
C ASP A 99 17.17 13.44 4.66
N SER A 100 17.24 14.35 3.70
CA SER A 100 16.17 14.59 2.74
C SER A 100 15.84 13.33 1.93
N GLY A 101 16.82 12.45 1.68
CA GLY A 101 16.60 11.19 0.96
C GLY A 101 15.76 10.22 1.81
N CYS A 102 16.13 10.05 3.07
CA CYS A 102 15.40 9.23 4.03
C CYS A 102 13.96 9.75 4.24
N ILE A 103 13.78 11.07 4.42
CA ILE A 103 12.45 11.69 4.59
C ILE A 103 11.61 11.52 3.32
N ALA A 104 12.18 11.75 2.13
CA ALA A 104 11.48 11.60 0.87
C ALA A 104 11.04 10.15 0.63
N GLN A 105 11.91 9.18 0.93
CA GLN A 105 11.57 7.76 0.86
C GLN A 105 10.45 7.40 1.84
N SER A 106 10.56 7.80 3.10
CA SER A 106 9.51 7.58 4.11
C SER A 106 8.18 8.17 3.67
N PHE A 107 8.20 9.42 3.18
CA PHE A 107 7.01 10.09 2.70
C PHE A 107 6.34 9.31 1.58
N LEU A 108 7.10 8.97 0.54
CA LEU A 108 6.59 8.29 -0.65
C LEU A 108 5.99 6.93 -0.28
N THR A 109 6.76 6.11 0.43
CA THR A 109 6.38 4.73 0.80
C THR A 109 5.22 4.67 1.79
N THR A 110 5.15 5.62 2.74
CA THR A 110 4.02 5.72 3.68
C THR A 110 2.75 6.13 2.94
N MET A 111 2.84 7.14 2.09
CA MET A 111 1.69 7.66 1.35
C MET A 111 1.15 6.62 0.38
N SER A 112 2.05 5.99 -0.37
CA SER A 112 1.70 4.99 -1.37
C SER A 112 1.14 3.71 -0.75
N SER A 113 1.76 3.18 0.33
CA SER A 113 1.26 1.98 1.00
C SER A 113 -0.13 2.17 1.61
N MET A 114 -0.37 3.31 2.29
CA MET A 114 -1.70 3.66 2.78
C MET A 114 -2.72 3.76 1.64
N SER A 115 -2.33 4.39 0.53
CA SER A 115 -3.17 4.49 -0.68
C SER A 115 -3.51 3.10 -1.25
N SER A 116 -2.55 2.18 -1.29
CA SER A 116 -2.76 0.80 -1.75
C SER A 116 -3.77 0.04 -0.87
N PHE A 117 -3.71 0.20 0.46
CA PHE A 117 -4.70 -0.41 1.36
C PHE A 117 -6.11 0.12 1.10
N TRP A 118 -6.26 1.44 0.91
CA TRP A 118 -7.55 2.04 0.55
C TRP A 118 -8.08 1.54 -0.79
N TRP A 119 -7.26 1.53 -1.84
CA TRP A 119 -7.65 1.01 -3.16
C TRP A 119 -8.07 -0.45 -3.09
N THR A 120 -7.36 -1.28 -2.33
CA THR A 120 -7.70 -2.70 -2.13
C THR A 120 -9.07 -2.87 -1.48
N SER A 121 -9.34 -2.11 -0.42
CA SER A 121 -10.62 -2.12 0.29
C SER A 121 -11.77 -1.61 -0.60
N ILE A 122 -11.52 -0.55 -1.37
CA ILE A 122 -12.48 0.00 -2.33
C ILE A 122 -12.81 -0.99 -3.44
N ILE A 123 -11.83 -1.74 -3.97
CA ILE A 123 -12.08 -2.80 -4.95
C ILE A 123 -13.03 -3.85 -4.35
N ALA A 124 -12.75 -4.32 -3.13
CA ALA A 124 -13.60 -5.30 -2.45
C ALA A 124 -15.03 -4.77 -2.24
N PHE A 125 -15.16 -3.52 -1.78
CA PHE A 125 -16.45 -2.84 -1.62
C PHE A 125 -17.18 -2.68 -2.96
N HIS A 126 -16.50 -2.22 -4.01
CA HIS A 126 -17.08 -2.01 -5.34
C HIS A 126 -17.60 -3.32 -5.95
N LEU A 127 -16.87 -4.43 -5.79
CA LEU A 127 -17.33 -5.75 -6.21
C LEU A 127 -18.59 -6.19 -5.44
N LEU A 128 -18.62 -5.97 -4.13
CA LEU A 128 -19.80 -6.27 -3.29
C LEU A 128 -21.01 -5.41 -3.71
N TRP A 129 -20.83 -4.10 -3.83
CA TRP A 129 -21.89 -3.16 -4.15
C TRP A 129 -22.51 -3.46 -5.52
N ASN A 130 -21.69 -3.56 -6.56
CA ASN A 130 -22.17 -3.77 -7.93
C ASN A 130 -22.72 -5.18 -8.17
N SER A 131 -22.28 -6.18 -7.40
CA SER A 131 -22.91 -7.52 -7.43
C SER A 131 -24.35 -7.52 -6.91
N THR A 132 -24.70 -6.52 -6.09
CA THR A 132 -26.05 -6.38 -5.51
C THR A 132 -27.01 -5.76 -6.52
N ASP A 133 -26.50 -4.83 -7.33
CA ASP A 133 -27.28 -4.06 -8.30
C ASP A 133 -27.68 -4.86 -9.55
N GLN A 134 -26.94 -5.92 -9.88
CA GLN A 134 -27.31 -6.85 -10.97
C GLN A 134 -28.67 -7.55 -10.74
N ASN A 135 -29.18 -7.59 -9.50
CA ASN A 135 -30.51 -8.13 -9.22
C ASN A 135 -31.66 -7.11 -9.43
N GLN A 136 -31.38 -5.83 -9.73
CA GLN A 136 -32.42 -4.80 -9.75
C GLN A 136 -32.52 -3.84 -10.96
N SER A 137 -31.58 -3.77 -11.91
CA SER A 137 -31.71 -2.74 -12.98
C SER A 137 -31.92 -3.28 -14.39
N GLY A 138 -33.19 -3.23 -14.82
CA GLY A 138 -33.63 -3.20 -16.21
C GLY A 138 -33.96 -1.78 -16.71
N SER A 139 -33.31 -0.72 -16.21
CA SER A 139 -33.55 0.65 -16.71
C SER A 139 -32.28 1.50 -16.62
N PHE A 140 -31.56 1.60 -17.74
CA PHE A 140 -30.39 2.46 -17.93
C PHE A 140 -30.83 3.92 -18.02
N ASN A 141 -30.75 4.66 -16.92
CA ASN A 141 -31.11 6.08 -16.85
C ASN A 141 -29.85 6.95 -16.67
N GLN A 142 -29.88 8.18 -17.19
CA GLN A 142 -28.79 9.18 -17.10
C GLN A 142 -28.32 9.47 -15.66
N SER A 143 -29.17 9.21 -14.66
CA SER A 143 -28.85 9.25 -13.23
C SER A 143 -27.78 8.23 -12.78
N GLU A 144 -27.59 7.14 -13.52
CA GLU A 144 -26.60 6.09 -13.20
C GLU A 144 -25.17 6.53 -13.51
N HIS A 145 -24.98 7.33 -14.58
CA HIS A 145 -23.66 7.85 -14.95
C HIS A 145 -23.14 8.83 -13.89
N ALA A 146 -23.96 9.81 -13.52
CA ALA A 146 -23.59 10.79 -12.49
C ALA A 146 -23.24 10.14 -11.14
N ARG A 147 -23.94 9.05 -10.77
CA ARG A 147 -23.63 8.28 -9.56
C ARG A 147 -22.24 7.62 -9.62
N LYS A 148 -21.87 7.05 -10.77
CA LYS A 148 -20.57 6.40 -10.98
C LYS A 148 -19.43 7.43 -10.94
N ASP A 149 -19.65 8.61 -11.49
CA ASP A 149 -18.67 9.71 -11.45
C ASP A 149 -18.42 10.19 -10.02
N ILE A 150 -19.49 10.43 -9.24
CA ILE A 150 -19.38 10.81 -7.84
C ILE A 150 -18.70 9.70 -7.03
N GLN A 151 -19.05 8.45 -7.28
CA GLN A 151 -18.43 7.30 -6.61
C GLN A 151 -16.92 7.25 -6.89
N MET A 152 -16.50 7.40 -8.14
CA MET A 152 -15.08 7.43 -8.51
C MET A 152 -14.36 8.62 -7.86
N PHE A 153 -14.99 9.80 -7.83
CA PHE A 153 -14.44 10.96 -7.14
C PHE A 153 -14.21 10.69 -5.64
N VAL A 154 -15.19 10.10 -4.96
CA VAL A 154 -15.05 9.71 -3.54
C VAL A 154 -13.92 8.70 -3.36
N TYR A 155 -13.78 7.73 -4.27
CA TYR A 155 -12.68 6.77 -4.22
C TYR A 155 -11.30 7.43 -4.32
N HIS A 156 -11.14 8.40 -5.22
CA HIS A 156 -9.90 9.16 -5.32
C HIS A 156 -9.64 10.00 -4.07
N LEU A 157 -10.67 10.63 -3.50
CA LEU A 157 -10.55 11.42 -2.29
C LEU A 157 -10.06 10.56 -1.12
N LEU A 158 -10.67 9.39 -0.91
CA LEU A 158 -10.30 8.48 0.17
C LEU A 158 -8.91 7.87 -0.05
N SER A 159 -8.59 7.44 -1.27
CA SER A 159 -7.33 6.73 -1.52
C SER A 159 -6.12 7.62 -1.69
N TRP A 160 -6.27 8.88 -2.06
CA TRP A 160 -5.13 9.78 -2.28
C TRP A 160 -5.08 10.94 -1.29
N ALA A 161 -6.21 11.63 -1.08
CA ALA A 161 -6.20 12.84 -0.25
C ALA A 161 -6.04 12.50 1.24
N VAL A 162 -6.67 11.43 1.73
CA VAL A 162 -6.53 11.01 3.14
C VAL A 162 -5.09 10.56 3.43
N PRO A 163 -4.48 9.62 2.69
CA PRO A 163 -3.06 9.30 2.85
C PRO A 163 -2.14 10.50 2.69
N GLY A 164 -2.37 11.33 1.67
CA GLY A 164 -1.56 12.53 1.43
C GLY A 164 -1.61 13.53 2.58
N ALA A 165 -2.80 13.82 3.14
CA ALA A 165 -2.92 14.73 4.27
C ALA A 165 -2.19 14.20 5.51
N ILE A 166 -2.29 12.90 5.79
CA ILE A 166 -1.62 12.26 6.92
C ILE A 166 -0.10 12.29 6.74
N THR A 167 0.42 11.97 5.56
CA THR A 167 1.87 11.97 5.34
C THR A 167 2.47 13.36 5.25
N ILE A 168 1.76 14.33 4.66
CA ILE A 168 2.18 15.74 4.65
C ILE A 168 2.26 16.27 6.08
N THR A 169 1.26 15.98 6.92
CA THR A 169 1.28 16.41 8.34
C THR A 169 2.38 15.73 9.15
N ALA A 170 2.63 14.44 8.93
CA ALA A 170 3.75 13.71 9.53
C ALA A 170 5.11 14.32 9.11
N MET A 171 5.28 14.63 7.82
CA MET A 171 6.48 15.27 7.29
C MET A 171 6.68 16.67 7.88
N ALA A 172 5.63 17.51 7.90
CA ALA A 172 5.69 18.87 8.44
C ALA A 172 6.01 18.92 9.95
N LYS A 173 5.63 17.87 10.69
CA LYS A 173 5.96 17.71 12.12
C LYS A 173 7.32 17.06 12.36
N GLY A 174 8.06 16.68 11.32
CA GLY A 174 9.35 16.00 11.44
C GLY A 174 9.25 14.61 12.07
N ILE A 175 8.14 13.90 11.82
CA ILE A 175 7.86 12.56 12.34
C ILE A 175 8.53 11.48 11.47
N LEU A 176 8.68 11.76 10.17
CA LEU A 176 9.27 10.84 9.21
C LEU A 176 10.80 10.82 9.34
N GLY A 177 11.41 9.64 9.24
CA GLY A 177 12.87 9.50 9.31
C GLY A 177 13.32 8.07 9.57
N SER A 178 14.59 7.92 9.95
CA SER A 178 15.18 6.62 10.26
C SER A 178 14.56 6.03 11.53
N ASP A 179 14.15 4.77 11.44
CA ASP A 179 13.58 4.01 12.56
C ASP A 179 14.66 3.37 13.44
N LEU A 180 15.94 3.59 13.11
CA LEU A 180 17.16 3.11 13.79
C LEU A 180 17.11 1.61 14.14
N SER A 181 16.25 0.85 13.47
CA SER A 181 16.00 -0.53 13.84
C SER A 181 17.02 -1.41 13.13
N VAL A 182 17.75 -2.18 13.94
CA VAL A 182 18.87 -3.03 13.50
C VAL A 182 18.43 -4.08 12.45
N GLY A 183 17.13 -4.35 12.33
CA GLY A 183 16.52 -5.24 11.33
C GLY A 183 15.68 -4.54 10.24
N SER A 184 15.69 -3.21 10.13
CA SER A 184 15.07 -2.49 8.99
C SER A 184 16.05 -1.57 8.27
N GLY A 185 17.36 -1.80 8.46
CA GLY A 185 18.45 -0.87 8.18
C GLY A 185 18.47 -0.16 6.83
N ALA A 186 17.78 -0.68 5.80
CA ALA A 186 17.72 -0.07 4.46
C ALA A 186 16.51 0.87 4.21
N TRP A 187 15.63 1.08 5.18
CA TRP A 187 14.32 1.73 4.97
C TRP A 187 14.04 2.73 6.09
N CYS A 188 13.49 3.87 5.72
CA CYS A 188 13.05 4.92 6.63
C CYS A 188 11.52 4.91 6.73
N TRP A 189 11.00 5.15 7.93
CA TRP A 189 9.55 5.29 8.17
C TRP A 189 9.25 6.34 9.25
N ILE A 190 9.04 5.90 10.49
CA ILE A 190 8.80 6.77 11.65
C ILE A 190 10.09 6.89 12.46
N SER A 191 10.49 8.12 12.74
CA SER A 191 11.71 8.41 13.48
C SER A 191 11.74 7.72 14.84
N ALA A 192 12.84 7.03 15.14
CA ALA A 192 13.09 6.45 16.46
C ALA A 192 13.46 7.50 17.54
N CYS A 193 13.62 8.76 17.16
CA CYS A 193 13.90 9.86 18.10
C CYS A 193 12.64 10.39 18.80
N LEU A 194 11.45 9.87 18.45
CA LEU A 194 10.19 10.24 19.08
C LEU A 194 10.00 9.49 20.40
N SER A 195 9.20 10.07 21.31
CA SER A 195 8.77 9.33 22.51
C SER A 195 7.96 8.09 22.13
N ASP A 196 8.04 7.01 22.92
CA ASP A 196 7.36 5.74 22.61
C ASP A 196 5.86 5.90 22.34
N ASN A 197 5.19 6.75 23.14
CA ASN A 197 3.77 7.05 22.97
C ASN A 197 3.50 7.78 21.64
N GLU A 198 4.28 8.81 21.34
CA GLU A 198 4.13 9.57 20.10
C GLU A 198 4.44 8.72 18.87
N ARG A 199 5.52 7.93 18.93
CA ARG A 199 5.91 6.98 17.88
C ARG A 199 4.81 5.96 17.62
N THR A 200 4.22 5.38 18.67
CA THR A 200 3.15 4.37 18.54
C THR A 200 1.89 4.98 17.92
N ILE A 201 1.50 6.18 18.32
CA ILE A 201 0.37 6.90 17.73
C ILE A 201 0.62 7.16 16.24
N TRP A 202 1.80 7.67 15.89
CA TRP A 202 2.13 7.94 14.49
C TRP A 202 2.21 6.67 13.66
N MET A 203 2.81 5.59 14.17
CA MET A 203 2.81 4.28 13.51
C MET A 203 1.38 3.77 13.23
N ALA A 204 0.44 3.98 14.16
CA ALA A 204 -0.95 3.62 13.97
C ALA A 204 -1.63 4.49 12.91
N VAL A 205 -1.47 5.82 13.01
CA VAL A 205 -2.11 6.83 12.14
C VAL A 205 -1.56 6.82 10.72
N SER A 206 -0.26 6.54 10.52
CA SER A 206 0.40 6.57 9.22
C SER A 206 0.59 5.18 8.60
N GLY A 207 -0.04 4.13 9.14
CA GLY A 207 0.14 2.81 8.55
C GLY A 207 -0.57 1.69 9.30
N LYS A 208 -0.01 1.23 10.42
CA LYS A 208 -0.36 -0.05 11.05
C LYS A 208 -1.82 -0.15 11.48
N GLY A 209 -2.41 0.96 11.94
CA GLY A 209 -3.83 1.00 12.28
C GLY A 209 -4.73 0.82 11.04
N TRP A 210 -4.39 1.50 9.95
CA TRP A 210 -5.11 1.38 8.67
C TRP A 210 -4.95 0.00 8.04
N GLU A 211 -3.76 -0.57 8.11
CA GLU A 211 -3.47 -1.93 7.62
C GLU A 211 -4.45 -2.94 8.26
N ILE A 212 -4.56 -2.94 9.59
CA ILE A 212 -5.46 -3.82 10.33
C ILE A 212 -6.92 -3.55 9.98
N LEU A 213 -7.34 -2.28 9.97
CA LEU A 213 -8.71 -1.88 9.65
C LEU A 213 -9.13 -2.34 8.26
N MET A 214 -8.25 -2.18 7.26
CA MET A 214 -8.53 -2.53 5.88
C MET A 214 -8.55 -4.05 5.69
N TYR A 215 -7.70 -4.82 6.37
CA TYR A 215 -7.77 -6.28 6.34
C TYR A 215 -9.12 -6.81 6.83
N PHE A 216 -9.62 -6.31 7.96
CA PHE A 216 -10.94 -6.70 8.46
C PHE A 216 -12.07 -6.24 7.52
N SER A 217 -11.96 -5.03 6.96
CA SER A 217 -12.95 -4.51 6.01
C SER A 217 -13.02 -5.37 4.74
N CYS A 218 -11.86 -5.66 4.13
CA CYS A 218 -11.75 -6.53 2.96
C CYS A 218 -12.32 -7.93 3.23
N LEU A 219 -11.94 -8.54 4.36
CA LEU A 219 -12.45 -9.84 4.77
C LEU A 219 -13.97 -9.83 4.87
N GLY A 220 -14.54 -8.82 5.55
CA GLY A 220 -15.98 -8.64 5.65
C GLY A 220 -16.66 -8.53 4.29
N PHE A 221 -16.15 -7.67 3.40
CA PHE A 221 -16.73 -7.47 2.07
C PHE A 221 -16.70 -8.73 1.21
N TYR A 222 -15.57 -9.45 1.17
CA TYR A 222 -15.47 -10.69 0.39
C TYR A 222 -16.32 -11.82 0.96
N MET A 223 -16.42 -11.94 2.29
CA MET A 223 -17.30 -12.93 2.92
C MET A 223 -18.77 -12.68 2.58
N LEU A 224 -19.22 -11.42 2.67
CA LEU A 224 -20.56 -11.02 2.26
C LEU A 224 -20.83 -11.26 0.77
N LEU A 225 -19.86 -10.94 -0.10
CA LEU A 225 -19.96 -11.18 -1.53
C LEU A 225 -20.15 -12.68 -1.83
N LYS A 226 -19.30 -13.53 -1.26
CA LYS A 226 -19.40 -14.99 -1.43
C LYS A 226 -20.69 -15.55 -0.89
N PHE A 227 -21.15 -15.06 0.26
CA PHE A 227 -22.43 -15.46 0.83
C PHE A 227 -23.59 -15.14 -0.12
N ARG A 228 -23.64 -13.91 -0.64
CA ARG A 228 -24.66 -13.46 -1.60
C ARG A 228 -24.65 -14.29 -2.88
N GLN A 229 -23.47 -14.55 -3.46
CA GLN A 229 -23.32 -15.39 -4.64
C GLN A 229 -23.86 -16.81 -4.42
N LYS A 230 -23.54 -17.43 -3.27
CA LYS A 230 -24.07 -18.76 -2.92
C LYS A 230 -25.59 -18.77 -2.77
N CYS A 231 -26.16 -17.78 -2.06
CA CYS A 231 -27.61 -17.65 -1.90
C CYS A 231 -28.33 -17.49 -3.25
N ALA A 232 -27.78 -16.67 -4.15
CA ALA A 232 -28.31 -16.49 -5.50
C ALA A 232 -28.28 -17.80 -6.30
N MET A 233 -27.17 -18.54 -6.29
CA MET A 233 -27.08 -19.84 -6.97
C MET A 233 -28.09 -20.87 -6.43
N ILE A 234 -28.29 -20.94 -5.11
CA ILE A 234 -29.27 -21.86 -4.50
C ILE A 234 -30.70 -21.46 -4.90
N ARG A 235 -30.99 -20.15 -5.00
CA ARG A 235 -32.29 -19.67 -5.48
C ARG A 235 -32.54 -20.08 -6.94
N SER A 236 -31.56 -19.89 -7.82
CA SER A 236 -31.70 -20.26 -9.24
C SER A 236 -31.90 -21.76 -9.43
N ARG A 237 -31.16 -22.62 -8.70
CA ARG A 237 -31.35 -24.08 -8.76
C ARG A 237 -32.76 -24.51 -8.31
N ARG A 238 -33.32 -23.86 -7.28
CA ARG A 238 -34.69 -24.15 -6.83
C ARG A 238 -35.76 -23.77 -7.84
N VAL A 239 -35.52 -22.77 -8.69
CA VAL A 239 -36.45 -22.40 -9.77
C VAL A 239 -36.38 -23.42 -10.91
N ILE A 240 -35.17 -23.85 -11.31
CA ILE A 240 -35.00 -24.85 -12.37
C ILE A 240 -35.64 -26.19 -11.99
N ASN A 241 -35.47 -26.65 -10.74
CA ASN A 241 -36.05 -27.92 -10.30
C ASN A 241 -37.59 -27.91 -10.15
N LYS A 242 -38.25 -26.76 -10.28
CA LYS A 242 -39.72 -26.63 -10.21
C LYS A 242 -40.41 -26.63 -11.58
N ASN A 243 -39.64 -26.46 -12.66
CA ASN A 243 -40.13 -26.48 -14.04
C ASN A 243 -39.76 -27.79 -14.72
#